data_AF-A0A3C0W9B7-F1
#
_entry.id   AF-A0A3C0W9B7-F1
#
_cell.length_a   1.000
_cell.length_b   1.000
_cell.length_c   1.000
_cell.angle_alpha   90.00
_cell.angle_beta   90.00
_cell.angle_gamma   90.00
#
_symmetry.space_group_name_H-M   'P 1'
#
loop_
_entity.id
_entity.type
_entity.pdbx_description
1 polymer ?
#
loop_
_entity_poly.entity_id
_entity_poly.type
_entity_poly.pdbx_seq_one_letter_code
_entity_poly.pdbx_strand_id
1 'polypeptide(L)' 'LLMTGGGAMLDGLDKLITSRVRIQAHLAENPVEAVAIGTGKSFEYLGKLYDGFVSYTNYSSR' A
#
# COMPACT_ATOMS: atom_id res chain seq x y z
N LEU A 1 -12.30 -5.65 -1.31
CA LEU A 1 -10.84 -5.80 -1.47
C LEU A 1 -10.32 -4.59 -2.25
N LEU A 2 -9.31 -3.90 -1.74
CA LEU A 2 -8.67 -2.79 -2.46
C LEU A 2 -7.35 -3.28 -3.04
N MET A 3 -7.13 -3.06 -4.33
CA MET A 3 -5.96 -3.54 -5.06
C MET A 3 -4.98 -2.39 -5.32
N THR A 4 -3.69 -2.69 -5.19
CA THR A 4 -2.56 -1.76 -5.33
C THR A 4 -1.37 -2.47 -5.98
N GLY A 5 -0.33 -1.71 -6.32
CA GLY A 5 0.82 -2.12 -7.12
C GLY A 5 0.56 -1.96 -8.63
N GLY A 6 1.64 -1.85 -9.41
CA GLY A 6 1.52 -1.78 -10.88
C GLY A 6 0.86 -3.02 -11.49
N GLY A 7 1.06 -4.21 -10.89
CA GLY A 7 0.41 -5.44 -11.33
C GLY A 7 -1.11 -5.44 -11.17
N ALA A 8 -1.66 -4.61 -10.27
CA ALA A 8 -3.11 -4.50 -10.09
C ALA A 8 -3.83 -3.81 -11.27
N MET A 9 -3.08 -3.10 -12.12
CA MET A 9 -3.62 -2.36 -13.27
C MET A 9 -3.82 -3.24 -14.52
N LEU A 10 -3.51 -4.53 -14.44
CA LEU A 10 -3.82 -5.46 -15.52
C LEU A 10 -5.32 -5.46 -15.79
N ASP A 11 -5.70 -5.25 -17.05
CA ASP A 11 -7.11 -5.11 -17.43
C ASP A 11 -7.93 -6.34 -17.02
N GLY A 12 -9.04 -6.08 -16.32
CA GLY A 12 -9.96 -7.09 -15.82
C GLY A 12 -9.45 -7.94 -14.64
N LEU A 13 -8.28 -7.66 -14.07
CA LEU A 13 -7.78 -8.42 -12.91
C LEU A 13 -8.69 -8.26 -11.68
N ASP A 14 -9.25 -7.08 -11.46
CA ASP A 14 -10.26 -6.80 -10.43
C ASP A 14 -11.52 -7.67 -10.60
N LYS A 15 -12.01 -7.82 -11.82
CA LYS A 15 -13.15 -8.68 -12.18
C LYS A 15 -12.81 -10.16 -11.93
N LEU A 16 -11.62 -10.60 -12.34
CA LEU A 16 -11.15 -11.97 -12.13
C LEU A 16 -11.11 -12.30 -10.63
N ILE A 17 -10.47 -11.45 -9.82
CA ILE A 17 -10.40 -11.63 -8.37
C ILE A 17 -11.81 -11.64 -7.77
N THR A 18 -12.65 -10.67 -8.14
CA THR A 18 -14.05 -10.61 -7.67
C THR A 18 -14.80 -11.91 -7.94
N SER A 19 -14.66 -12.47 -9.15
CA SER A 19 -15.31 -13.72 -9.54
C SER A 19 -14.82 -14.92 -8.72
N ARG A 20 -13.53 -14.95 -8.36
CA ARG A 20 -12.88 -16.09 -7.72
C ARG A 20 -13.09 -16.11 -6.22
N VAL A 21 -12.92 -14.96 -5.56
CA VAL A 21 -13.02 -14.87 -4.09
C VAL A 21 -14.41 -14.47 -3.60
N ARG A 22 -15.35 -14.14 -4.50
CA ARG A 22 -16.72 -13.70 -4.17
C ARG A 22 -16.77 -12.45 -3.27
N ILE A 23 -15.73 -11.63 -3.33
CA ILE A 23 -15.61 -10.34 -2.63
C ILE A 23 -15.33 -9.29 -3.69
N GLN A 24 -16.03 -8.17 -3.64
CA GLN A 24 -15.83 -7.06 -4.59
C GLN A 24 -14.40 -6.52 -4.48
N ALA A 25 -13.66 -6.53 -5.59
CA ALA A 25 -12.34 -5.95 -5.71
C ALA A 25 -12.40 -4.62 -6.47
N HIS A 26 -11.60 -3.65 -6.03
CA HIS A 26 -11.50 -2.32 -6.62
C HIS A 26 -10.04 -1.90 -6.76
N LEU A 27 -9.70 -1.23 -7.85
CA LEU A 27 -8.41 -0.58 -8.00
C LEU A 27 -8.35 0.68 -7.14
N ALA A 28 -7.24 0.88 -6.41
CA ALA A 28 -6.99 2.12 -5.68
C ALA A 28 -6.79 3.31 -6.64
N GLU A 29 -7.01 4.53 -6.16
CA GLU A 29 -6.84 5.78 -6.93
C GLU A 29 -5.39 5.98 -7.42
N ASN A 30 -4.41 5.74 -6.52
CA ASN A 30 -2.97 5.81 -6.82
C ASN A 30 -2.33 4.44 -6.57
N PRO A 31 -2.61 3.42 -7.41
CA PRO A 31 -2.28 2.04 -7.09
C PRO A 31 -0.76 1.82 -7.10
N VAL A 32 0.00 2.53 -7.96
CA VAL A 32 1.46 2.39 -8.07
C VAL A 32 2.17 3.05 -6.89
N GLU A 33 1.76 4.26 -6.53
CA GLU A 33 2.40 5.10 -5.51
C GLU A 33 1.93 4.79 -4.09
N ALA A 34 0.91 3.95 -3.91
CA ALA A 34 0.28 3.70 -2.62
C ALA A 34 1.28 3.34 -1.51
N VAL A 35 2.33 2.55 -1.82
CA VAL A 35 3.38 2.18 -0.87
C VAL A 35 4.25 3.39 -0.48
N ALA A 36 4.66 4.20 -1.46
CA ALA A 36 5.47 5.38 -1.21
C ALA A 36 4.67 6.45 -0.42
N ILE A 37 3.42 6.68 -0.80
CA ILE A 37 2.50 7.59 -0.10
C ILE A 37 2.25 7.09 1.33
N GLY A 38 1.97 5.80 1.51
CA GLY A 38 1.74 5.20 2.82
C GLY A 38 2.98 5.31 3.72
N THR A 39 4.16 5.05 3.18
CA THR A 39 5.43 5.24 3.87
C THR A 39 5.62 6.69 4.30
N GLY A 40 5.39 7.66 3.41
CA GLY A 40 5.45 9.09 3.74
C GLY A 40 4.48 9.49 4.84
N LYS A 41 3.23 9.03 4.76
CA LYS A 41 2.21 9.28 5.79
C LYS A 41 2.57 8.64 7.14
N SER A 42 3.26 7.50 7.16
CA SER A 42 3.62 6.82 8.41
C SER A 42 4.48 7.67 9.35
N PHE A 43 5.25 8.62 8.82
CA PHE A 43 6.05 9.56 9.62
C PHE A 43 5.19 10.46 10.52
N GLU A 44 3.96 10.78 10.11
CA GLU A 44 3.00 11.54 10.93
C GLU A 44 2.42 10.69 12.09
N TYR A 45 2.56 9.36 12.01
CA TYR A 45 2.00 8.41 12.97
C TYR A 45 3.07 7.69 13.79
N LEU A 46 4.33 8.16 13.80
CA LEU A 46 5.44 7.50 14.50
C LEU A 46 5.14 7.17 15.96
N GLY A 47 4.50 8.09 16.71
CA GLY A 47 4.13 7.85 18.11
C GLY A 47 2.97 6.88 18.32
N LYS A 48 2.22 6.54 17.26
CA LYS A 48 1.06 5.63 17.28
C LYS A 48 1.37 4.25 16.68
N LEU A 49 2.33 4.20 15.75
CA LEU A 49 2.80 2.98 15.08
C LEU A 49 4.01 2.34 15.79
N TYR A 50 4.42 2.89 16.93
CA TYR A 50 5.53 2.37 17.72
C TYR A 50 5.12 1.10 18.48
N ASP A 51 5.19 -0.05 17.81
CA ASP A 51 4.99 -1.42 18.32
C ASP A 51 6.35 -2.11 18.63
N GLY A 52 7.42 -1.36 18.85
CA GLY A 52 8.72 -1.92 19.24
C GLY A 52 9.60 -2.54 18.12
N PHE A 53 9.16 -2.54 16.85
CA PHE A 53 9.95 -3.05 15.70
C PHE A 53 10.43 -1.99 14.69
N VAL A 54 10.46 -0.71 15.06
CA VAL A 54 10.93 0.36 14.16
C VAL A 54 12.40 0.68 14.41
N SER A 55 13.30 0.10 13.60
CA SER A 55 14.68 0.58 13.49
C SER A 55 14.71 1.73 12.47
N TYR A 56 14.73 2.98 12.94
CA TYR A 56 14.94 4.11 12.05
C TYR A 56 16.44 4.25 11.72
N THR A 57 16.82 3.91 10.49
CA THR A 57 18.15 4.24 9.98
C THR A 57 18.13 5.69 9.53
N ASN A 58 18.77 6.55 10.33
CA ASN A 58 19.14 7.89 9.89
C ASN A 58 20.12 7.78 8.72
N TYR A 59 19.67 8.04 7.50
CA TYR A 59 20.57 8.45 6.42
C TYR A 59 21.02 9.88 6.71
N SER A 60 21.87 10.05 7.71
CA SER A 60 22.62 11.29 7.88
C SER A 60 23.54 11.41 6.68
N SER A 61 23.15 12.24 5.72
CA SER A 61 24.06 12.71 4.68
C SER A 61 25.34 13.24 5.35
N ARG A 62 26.48 12.83 4.79
CA ARG A 62 27.65 13.70 4.80
C ARG A 62 27.39 14.90 3.90
#